data_AF-A0A929NZG4-F1
#
_entry.id   AF-A0A929NZG4-F1
#
_cell.length_a   1.000
_cell.length_b   1.000
_cell.length_c   1.000
_cell.angle_alpha   90.00
_cell.angle_beta   90.00
_cell.angle_gamma   90.00
#
_symmetry.space_group_name_H-M   'P 1'
#
loop_
_entity.id
_entity.type
_entity.pdbx_description
1 polymer ?
#
loop_
_entity_poly.entity_id
_entity_poly.type
_entity_poly.pdbx_seq_one_letter_code
_entity_poly.pdbx_strand_id
1 'polypeptide(L)'
;MFAVFNFSMVQSANYIAYLGIAWIVGVLSFFIPGGMGVRELVFVILANSVSNEVSLEMLSSIAVISRFWIILQELTGISLILIWDFYKTRT
;
A
#
# COMPACT_ATOMS: atom_id res chain seq x y z
N MET A 1 -13.06 -11.52 15.64
CA MET A 1 -12.39 -12.12 14.46
C MET A 1 -11.07 -11.40 14.30
N PHE A 2 -9.95 -12.11 14.39
CA PHE A 2 -8.60 -11.53 14.29
C PHE A 2 -8.14 -11.54 12.82
N ALA A 3 -7.44 -10.50 12.38
CA ALA A 3 -6.87 -10.41 11.04
C ALA A 3 -5.53 -11.19 10.94
N VAL A 4 -4.92 -11.21 9.75
CA VAL A 4 -3.67 -11.96 9.42
C VAL A 4 -2.49 -11.67 10.38
N PHE A 5 -2.50 -10.52 11.07
CA PHE A 5 -1.48 -10.12 12.06
C PHE A 5 -1.96 -10.19 13.51
N ASN A 6 -3.03 -10.94 13.78
CA ASN A 6 -3.71 -11.01 15.07
C ASN A 6 -4.23 -9.66 15.59
N PHE A 7 -4.34 -8.66 14.70
CA PHE A 7 -4.90 -7.36 15.03
C PHE A 7 -6.42 -7.45 15.20
N SER A 8 -6.93 -6.60 16.08
CA SER A 8 -8.35 -6.33 16.14
C SER A 8 -8.83 -5.64 14.85
N MET A 9 -10.13 -5.71 14.57
CA MET A 9 -10.72 -5.06 13.41
C MET A 9 -10.49 -3.53 13.43
N VAL A 10 -10.54 -2.92 14.62
CA VAL A 10 -10.33 -1.48 14.82
C VAL A 10 -8.88 -1.10 14.54
N GLN A 11 -7.91 -1.84 15.08
CA GLN A 11 -6.49 -1.62 14.77
C GLN A 11 -6.21 -1.78 13.28
N SER A 12 -6.79 -2.79 12.64
CA SER A 12 -6.66 -3.01 11.20
C SER A 12 -7.19 -1.83 10.39
N ALA A 13 -8.37 -1.30 10.75
CA ALA A 13 -8.94 -0.12 10.10
C ALA A 13 -8.05 1.12 10.23
N ASN A 14 -7.43 1.33 11.40
CA ASN A 14 -6.49 2.43 11.62
C ASN A 14 -5.25 2.31 10.72
N TYR A 15 -4.64 1.12 10.65
CA TYR A 15 -3.48 0.91 9.78
C TYR A 15 -3.82 1.05 8.30
N ILE A 16 -5.01 0.63 7.87
CA ILE A 16 -5.49 0.87 6.50
C ILE A 16 -5.63 2.37 6.24
N ALA A 17 -6.17 3.14 7.19
CA ALA A 17 -6.27 4.59 7.06
C ALA A 17 -4.88 5.25 6.95
N TYR A 18 -3.89 4.81 7.73
CA TYR A 18 -2.52 5.31 7.63
C TYR A 18 -1.87 4.95 6.29
N LEU A 19 -2.11 3.75 5.76
CA LEU A 19 -1.67 3.38 4.41
C LEU A 19 -2.30 4.28 3.35
N GLY A 20 -3.58 4.65 3.50
CA GLY A 20 -4.26 5.60 2.63
C GLY A 20 -3.64 7.01 2.66
N ILE A 21 -3.35 7.53 3.86
CA ILE A 21 -2.66 8.83 4.01
C ILE A 21 -1.27 8.76 3.39
N ALA A 22 -0.51 7.71 3.69
CA ALA A 22 0.80 7.49 3.11
C ALA A 22 0.75 7.44 1.58
N TRP A 23 -0.29 6.81 1.01
CA TRP A 23 -0.52 6.81 -0.42
C TRP A 23 -0.70 8.21 -0.99
N ILE A 24 -1.57 9.02 -0.39
CA ILE A 24 -1.81 10.42 -0.79
C ILE A 24 -0.50 11.21 -0.76
N VAL A 25 0.26 11.12 0.33
CA VAL A 25 1.54 11.83 0.46
C VAL A 25 2.54 11.37 -0.60
N GLY A 26 2.60 10.07 -0.89
CA GLY A 26 3.47 9.56 -1.95
C GLY A 26 3.03 9.98 -3.36
N VAL A 27 1.73 10.15 -3.62
CA VAL A 27 1.25 10.71 -4.91
C VAL A 27 1.62 12.18 -5.04
N LEU A 28 1.49 12.96 -3.97
CA LEU A 28 1.84 14.38 -3.94
C LEU A 28 3.35 14.63 -3.97
N SER A 29 4.17 13.59 -3.77
CA SER A 29 5.62 13.68 -3.84
C SER A 29 6.08 13.69 -5.30
N PHE A 30 5.98 14.86 -5.94
CA PHE A 30 6.30 15.07 -7.37
C PHE A 30 7.71 14.64 -7.78
N PHE A 31 8.67 14.62 -6.85
CA PHE A 31 10.06 14.32 -7.14
C PHE A 31 10.39 12.82 -7.16
N ILE A 32 9.49 11.95 -6.67
CA ILE A 32 9.81 10.55 -6.44
C ILE A 32 8.87 9.67 -7.26
N PRO A 33 9.37 8.98 -8.31
CA PRO A 33 8.54 8.13 -9.15
C PRO A 33 7.87 7.03 -8.32
N GLY A 34 6.54 6.93 -8.41
CA GLY A 34 5.75 5.98 -7.64
C GLY A 34 5.70 6.22 -6.13
N GLY A 35 6.26 7.35 -5.66
CA GLY A 35 6.40 7.67 -4.24
C GLY A 35 7.21 6.62 -3.47
N MET A 36 8.15 5.94 -4.13
CA MET A 36 8.99 4.89 -3.50
C MET A 36 9.78 5.44 -2.31
N GLY A 37 9.78 4.71 -1.20
CA GLY A 37 10.39 5.14 0.06
C GLY A 37 9.53 6.13 0.84
N VAL A 38 8.86 7.09 0.19
CA VAL A 38 8.02 8.08 0.88
C VAL A 38 6.82 7.43 1.56
N ARG A 39 6.08 6.57 0.85
CA ARG A 39 4.87 5.98 1.45
C ARG A 39 5.22 5.06 2.62
N GLU A 40 6.32 4.31 2.50
CA GLU A 40 6.83 3.42 3.53
C GLU A 40 7.23 4.22 4.77
N LEU A 41 8.00 5.29 4.59
CA LEU A 41 8.41 6.17 5.68
C LEU A 41 7.21 6.85 6.34
N VAL A 42 6.30 7.42 5.54
CA VAL A 42 5.11 8.10 6.06
C VAL A 42 4.21 7.12 6.82
N PHE A 43 4.00 5.91 6.30
CA PHE A 43 3.24 4.88 7.00
C PHE A 43 3.89 4.52 8.34
N VAL A 44 5.20 4.22 8.35
CA VAL A 44 5.91 3.84 9.58
C VAL A 44 5.88 4.98 10.60
N ILE A 45 6.09 6.23 10.17
CA ILE A 45 6.05 7.41 11.05
C ILE A 45 4.65 7.61 11.64
N LEU A 46 3.60 7.55 10.82
CA LEU A 46 2.21 7.72 11.29
C LEU A 46 1.78 6.58 12.20
N ALA A 47 2.07 5.34 11.81
CA ALA A 47 1.69 4.16 12.60
C ALA A 47 2.44 4.10 13.93
N ASN A 48 3.73 4.44 13.95
CA ASN A 48 4.54 4.46 15.17
C ASN A 48 4.16 5.64 16.10
N SER A 49 3.90 6.82 15.54
CA SER A 49 3.53 7.99 16.35
C SER A 49 2.16 7.86 17.01
N VAL A 50 1.21 7.16 16.37
CA VAL A 50 -0.15 6.99 16.90
C VAL A 50 -0.33 5.68 17.67
N SER A 51 0.41 4.63 17.33
CA SER A 51 0.37 3.34 18.03
C SER A 51 1.79 2.84 18.32
N ASN A 52 2.25 3.01 19.57
CA ASN A 52 3.52 2.44 20.03
C ASN A 52 3.43 0.94 20.38
N GLU A 53 2.27 0.32 20.16
CA GLU A 53 2.00 -1.08 20.54
C GLU A 53 2.65 -2.10 19.58
N VAL A 54 2.97 -1.70 18.35
CA VAL A 54 3.45 -2.60 17.29
C VAL A 54 4.92 -2.34 16.98
N SER A 55 5.70 -3.42 16.85
CA SER A 55 7.13 -3.33 16.55
C SER A 55 7.39 -2.70 15.18
N LEU A 56 8.50 -1.97 15.06
CA LEU A 56 8.94 -1.38 13.79
C LEU A 56 9.15 -2.43 12.70
N GLU A 57 9.58 -3.63 13.07
CA GLU A 57 9.72 -4.78 12.16
C GLU A 57 8.38 -5.21 11.56
N MET A 58 7.31 -5.21 12.34
CA MET A 58 5.98 -5.56 11.86
C MET A 58 5.40 -4.44 10.99
N LEU A 59 5.57 -3.18 11.37
CA LEU A 59 5.14 -2.04 10.55
C LEU A 59 5.86 -2.00 9.19
N SER A 60 7.18 -2.24 9.17
CA SER A 60 7.92 -2.30 7.91
C SER A 60 7.48 -3.48 7.04
N SER A 61 7.20 -4.63 7.63
CA SER A 61 6.64 -5.78 6.92
C SER A 61 5.30 -5.47 6.26
N ILE A 62 4.38 -4.81 6.99
CA ILE A 62 3.09 -4.36 6.46
C ILE A 62 3.29 -3.39 5.29
N ALA A 63 4.20 -2.42 5.43
CA ALA A 63 4.51 -1.47 4.38
C ALA A 63 4.97 -2.18 3.10
N VAL A 64 5.91 -3.11 3.21
CA VAL A 64 6.46 -3.87 2.06
C VAL A 64 5.39 -4.76 1.41
N ILE A 65 4.59 -5.48 2.20
CA ILE A 65 3.51 -6.35 1.67
C ILE A 65 2.46 -5.50 0.94
N SER A 66 2.08 -4.36 1.52
CA SER A 66 1.13 -3.44 0.87
C SER A 66 1.65 -2.92 -0.48
N ARG A 67 2.97 -2.73 -0.62
CA ARG A 67 3.59 -2.34 -1.89
C ARG A 67 3.54 -3.44 -2.92
N PHE A 68 3.89 -4.65 -2.52
CA PHE A 68 3.78 -5.79 -3.41
C PHE A 68 2.35 -5.94 -3.95
N TRP A 69 1.36 -5.74 -3.09
CA TRP A 69 -0.04 -5.74 -3.48
C TRP A 69 -0.41 -4.64 -4.48
N ILE A 70 0.02 -3.39 -4.25
CA ILE A 70 -0.23 -2.27 -5.17
C ILE A 70 0.42 -2.55 -6.54
N ILE A 71 1.67 -3.03 -6.56
CA ILE A 71 2.37 -3.36 -7.81
C ILE A 71 1.61 -4.45 -8.57
N LEU A 72 1.15 -5.50 -7.88
CA LEU A 72 0.32 -6.53 -8.49
C LEU A 72 -0.97 -5.97 -9.07
N GLN A 73 -1.63 -5.04 -8.38
CA GLN A 73 -2.84 -4.37 -8.86
C GLN A 73 -2.56 -3.54 -10.13
N GLU A 74 -1.46 -2.78 -10.16
CA GLU A 74 -1.05 -1.99 -11.32
C GLU A 74 -0.72 -2.89 -12.52
N LEU A 75 0.04 -3.97 -12.32
CA LEU A 75 0.34 -4.95 -13.35
C LEU A 75 -0.93 -5.65 -13.88
N THR A 76 -1.88 -5.94 -13.01
CA THR A 76 -3.18 -6.52 -13.40
C THR A 76 -3.95 -5.55 -14.29
N GLY A 77 -4.01 -4.27 -13.91
CA GLY A 77 -4.66 -3.23 -14.71
C GLY A 77 -4.05 -3.10 -16.11
N ILE A 78 -2.72 -3.06 -16.20
CA ILE A 78 -1.99 -3.01 -17.48
C ILE A 78 -2.29 -4.26 -18.31
N SER A 79 -2.25 -5.44 -17.70
CA SER A 79 -2.49 -6.72 -18.38
C SER A 79 -3.88 -6.78 -18.99
N LEU A 80 -4.91 -6.29 -18.28
CA LEU A 80 -6.28 -6.24 -18.79
C LEU A 80 -6.42 -5.33 -20.00
N ILE A 81 -5.78 -4.16 -19.99
CA ILE A 81 -5.78 -3.22 -21.13
C ILE A 81 -5.08 -3.86 -22.34
N LEU A 82 -3.92 -4.48 -22.14
CA LEU A 82 -3.19 -5.16 -23.23
C LEU A 82 -4.00 -6.30 -23.84
N ILE A 83 -4.68 -7.09 -23.00
CA ILE A 83 -5.59 -8.15 -23.46
C ILE A 83 -6.72 -7.55 -24.30
N TRP A 84 -7.36 -6.48 -23.81
CA TRP A 84 -8.43 -5.79 -24.52
C TRP A 84 -8.00 -5.26 -25.89
N ASP A 85 -6.85 -4.58 -25.96
CA ASP A 85 -6.32 -4.03 -27.21
C ASP A 85 -5.95 -5.12 -28.21
N PHE A 86 -5.42 -6.25 -27.72
CA PHE A 86 -5.13 -7.42 -28.54
C PHE A 86 -6.39 -8.03 -29.17
N TYR A 87 -7.49 -8.12 -28.40
CA TYR A 87 -8.78 -8.59 -28.93
C TYR A 87 -9.37 -7.61 -29.94
N LYS A 88 -9.35 -6.31 -29.64
CA LYS A 88 -9.88 -5.26 -30.53
C LYS A 88 -9.15 -5.18 -31.87
N THR A 89 -7.84 -5.40 -31.89
CA THR A 89 -7.04 -5.33 -33.13
C THR A 89 -7.23 -6.57 -34.03
N ARG A 90 -7.77 -7.67 -33.49
CA ARG A 90 -8.02 -8.92 -34.23
C ARG A 90 -9.46 -9.08 -34.75
N THR A 91 -10.37 -8.17 -34.41
CA THR A 91 -11.76 -8.13 -34.91
C THR A 91 -11.91 -7.08 -35.99
#